data_AF-A0A5D0XN51-F1
#
_entry.id   AF-A0A5D0XN51-F1
#
_cell.length_a   1.000
_cell.length_b   1.000
_cell.length_c   1.000
_cell.angle_alpha   90.00
_cell.angle_beta   90.00
_cell.angle_gamma   90.00
#
_symmetry.space_group_name_H-M   'P 1'
#
loop_
_entity.id
_entity.type
_entity.pdbx_description
1 polymer ?
#
loop_
_entity_poly.entity_id
_entity_poly.type
_entity_poly.pdbx_seq_one_letter_code
_entity_poly.pdbx_strand_id
1 'polypeptide(L)' 'MLTVPEDFPSRYISYLEAQDEHFAETVLMVMKQSMVEKKHGILVGNESVDRHVELSETVPFGEVDEGII' A
#
# COMPACT_ATOMS: atom_id res chain seq x y z
N MET A 1 -7.28 -10.93 10.90
CA MET A 1 -5.95 -11.19 10.27
C MET A 1 -6.12 -11.13 8.78
N LEU A 2 -5.50 -10.14 8.13
CA LEU A 2 -5.55 -10.00 6.67
C LEU A 2 -4.79 -11.16 6.01
N THR A 3 -5.40 -11.80 5.02
CA THR A 3 -4.72 -12.81 4.21
C THR A 3 -3.96 -12.11 3.08
N VAL A 4 -2.63 -12.19 3.14
CA VAL A 4 -1.72 -11.68 2.09
C VAL A 4 -1.21 -12.84 1.22
N PRO A 5 -1.00 -12.64 -0.10
CA PRO A 5 -0.31 -13.60 -0.97
C PRO A 5 1.09 -13.98 -0.48
N GLU A 6 1.57 -15.18 -0.80
CA GLU A 6 2.90 -15.65 -0.37
C GLU A 6 4.07 -14.84 -0.96
N ASP A 7 3.86 -14.19 -2.11
CA ASP A 7 4.87 -13.40 -2.81
C ASP A 7 4.79 -11.89 -2.51
N PHE A 8 4.06 -11.49 -1.46
CA PHE A 8 3.94 -10.08 -1.09
C PHE A 8 5.29 -9.47 -0.69
N PRO A 9 5.65 -8.29 -1.24
CA PRO A 9 6.84 -7.56 -0.84
C PRO A 9 6.88 -7.33 0.67
N SER A 10 8.04 -7.52 1.30
CA SER A 10 8.18 -7.40 2.75
C SER A 10 7.77 -6.02 3.26
N ARG A 11 8.04 -4.97 2.49
CA ARG A 11 7.60 -3.59 2.80
C ARG A 11 6.08 -3.44 2.83
N TYR A 12 5.35 -4.14 1.97
CA TYR A 12 3.89 -4.12 1.98
C TYR A 12 3.35 -4.78 3.25
N ILE A 13 3.93 -5.92 3.63
CA ILE A 13 3.56 -6.64 4.85
C ILE A 13 3.81 -5.75 6.07
N SER A 14 5.03 -5.20 6.22
CA SER A 14 5.37 -4.33 7.34
C SER A 14 4.49 -3.09 7.40
N TYR A 15 4.10 -2.53 6.26
CA TYR A 15 3.19 -1.39 6.23
C TYR A 15 1.80 -1.78 6.74
N LEU A 16 1.21 -2.87 6.23
CA LEU A 16 -0.10 -3.37 6.65
C LEU A 16 -0.16 -3.70 8.15
N GLU A 17 0.91 -4.29 8.71
CA GLU A 17 1.00 -4.60 10.15
C GLU A 17 1.02 -3.36 11.05
N ALA A 18 1.46 -2.21 10.51
CA ALA A 18 1.51 -0.94 11.23
C ALA A 18 0.20 -0.13 11.15
N GLN A 19 -0.74 -0.53 10.28
CA GLN A 19 -2.02 0.17 10.10
C GLN A 19 -3.13 -0.38 11.00
N ASP A 20 -4.15 0.44 11.24
CA ASP A 20 -5.41 -0.04 11.79
C ASP A 20 -6.14 -0.94 10.78
N GLU A 21 -6.99 -1.84 11.30
CA GLU A 21 -7.64 -2.88 10.50
C GLU A 21 -8.43 -2.32 9.32
N HIS A 22 -9.13 -1.20 9.51
CA HIS A 22 -9.98 -0.61 8.47
C HIS A 22 -9.16 0.01 7.34
N PHE A 23 -8.10 0.75 7.69
CA PHE A 23 -7.20 1.33 6.70
C PHE A 23 -6.37 0.25 5.99
N ALA A 24 -5.92 -0.77 6.73
CA ALA A 24 -5.14 -1.88 6.16
C ALA A 24 -5.92 -2.65 5.07
N GLU A 25 -7.24 -2.82 5.21
CA GLU A 25 -8.09 -3.40 4.16
C GLU A 25 -8.08 -2.57 2.87
N THR A 26 -8.16 -1.24 3.01
CA THR A 26 -8.10 -0.30 1.88
C THR A 26 -6.76 -0.38 1.19
N VAL A 27 -5.67 -0.35 1.97
CA VAL A 27 -4.29 -0.45 1.46
C VAL A 27 -4.07 -1.78 0.75
N LEU A 28 -4.58 -2.88 1.30
CA LEU A 28 -4.44 -4.22 0.72
C LEU A 28 -5.07 -4.32 -0.67
N MET A 29 -6.19 -3.63 -0.93
CA MET A 29 -6.80 -3.62 -2.26
C MET A 29 -5.86 -3.02 -3.31
N VAL A 30 -5.22 -1.89 -3.00
CA VAL A 30 -4.30 -1.22 -3.92
C VAL A 30 -2.97 -2.00 -4.05
N MET A 31 -2.46 -2.58 -2.96
CA MET A 31 -1.30 -3.46 -3.02
C MET A 31 -1.54 -4.70 -3.89
N LYS A 32 -2.75 -5.29 -3.86
CA LYS A 32 -3.10 -6.39 -4.76
C LYS A 32 -3.09 -5.95 -6.22
N GLN A 33 -3.52 -4.73 -6.53
CA GLN A 33 -3.39 -4.19 -7.89
C GLN A 33 -1.93 -4.01 -8.29
N SER A 34 -1.10 -3.46 -7.39
CA SER A 34 0.36 -3.35 -7.59
C SER A 34 1.00 -4.71 -7.89
N MET A 35 0.59 -5.77 -7.19
CA MET A 35 1.07 -7.14 -7.41
C MET A 35 0.69 -7.73 -8.76
N VAL A 36 -0.45 -7.32 -9.32
CA VAL A 36 -0.87 -7.74 -10.67
C VAL A 36 -0.03 -7.04 -11.73
N GLU A 37 0.19 -5.73 -11.57
CA GLU A 37 0.89 -4.91 -12.56
C GLU A 37 2.42 -5.07 -12.49
N LYS A 38 2.96 -5.33 -11.29
CA LYS A 38 4.40 -5.48 -10.98
C LYS A 38 5.26 -4.32 -11.51
N LYS A 39 4.71 -3.11 -11.50
CA LYS A 39 5.34 -1.89 -12.04
C LYS A 39 5.45 -0.76 -11.03
N HIS A 40 4.38 -0.54 -10.28
CA HIS A 40 4.20 0.65 -9.45
C HIS A 40 4.05 0.26 -7.99
N GLY A 41 4.61 1.09 -7.10
CA GLY A 41 4.46 1.00 -5.66
C GLY A 41 3.22 1.71 -5.15
N ILE A 42 3.17 1.95 -3.84
CA ILE A 42 2.03 2.56 -3.17
C ILE A 42 2.42 3.94 -2.65
N LEU A 43 1.60 4.95 -2.96
CA LEU A 43 1.68 6.26 -2.31
C LEU A 43 0.51 6.42 -1.34
N VAL A 44 0.83 6.80 -0.11
CA VAL A 44 -0.15 7.07 0.95
C VAL A 44 -0.16 8.56 1.27
N GLY A 45 -1.34 9.17 1.22
CA GLY A 45 -1.55 10.58 1.50
C GLY A 45 -1.77 10.81 2.97
N ASN A 46 -0.93 11.64 3.58
CA ASN A 46 -0.99 11.92 5.02
C ASN A 46 -1.61 13.28 5.38
N GLU A 47 -2.13 14.02 4.41
CA GLU A 47 -2.41 15.45 4.56
C GLU A 47 -3.81 15.80 5.08
N SER A 48 -4.73 14.84 5.10
CA SER A 48 -6.14 15.09 5.43
C SER A 48 -6.71 14.05 6.39
N VAL A 49 -7.85 14.41 7.00
CA VAL A 49 -8.61 13.55 7.93
C VAL A 49 -8.91 12.18 7.31
N ASP A 50 -9.01 12.14 5.98
CA ASP A 50 -9.16 10.95 5.17
C ASP A 50 -7.81 10.59 4.53
N ARG A 51 -7.16 9.53 5.03
CA ARG A 51 -5.94 8.97 4.40
C ARG A 51 -6.31 8.40 3.04
N HIS A 52 -5.57 8.82 2.01
CA HIS A 52 -5.75 8.34 0.64
C HIS A 52 -4.63 7.36 0.29
N VAL A 53 -4.93 6.39 -0.58
CA VAL A 53 -3.96 5.40 -1.05
C VAL A 53 -4.17 5.16 -2.53
N GLU A 54 -3.08 5.19 -3.29
CA GLU A 54 -3.09 4.95 -4.72
C GLU A 54 -1.81 4.24 -5.20
N LEU A 55 -1.88 3.71 -6.43
CA LEU A 55 -0.68 3.31 -7.15
C LEU A 55 0.04 4.56 -7.64
N SER A 56 1.36 4.59 -7.48
CA SER A 56 2.16 5.71 -7.94
C SER A 56 3.24 5.27 -8.91
N GLU A 57 3.34 6.01 -10.03
CA GLU A 57 4.41 5.83 -11.00
C GLU A 57 5.78 6.27 -10.46
N THR A 58 5.81 7.08 -9.41
CA THR A 58 7.02 7.60 -8.78
C THR A 58 7.54 6.69 -7.66
N VAL A 59 6.71 5.78 -7.16
CA VAL A 59 7.09 4.79 -6.14
C VAL A 59 7.43 3.46 -6.84
N PRO A 60 8.62 2.87 -6.60
CA PRO A 60 8.96 1.57 -7.17
C PRO A 60 8.04 0.46 -6.70
N PHE A 61 7.79 -0.53 -7.56
CA PHE A 61 7.07 -1.74 -7.17
C PHE A 61 7.65 -2.38 -5.90
N GLY A 62 6.77 -2.70 -4.95
CA GLY A 62 7.13 -3.30 -3.68
C GLY A 62 7.53 -2.31 -2.60
N GLU A 63 7.54 -1.01 -2.88
CA GLU A 63 7.78 0.05 -1.91
C GLU A 63 6.50 0.83 -1.59
N VAL A 64 6.46 1.39 -0.37
CA VAL A 64 5.39 2.28 0.09
C VAL A 64 6.04 3.58 0.50
N ASP A 65 5.51 4.69 0.00
CA ASP A 65 5.92 6.03 0.41
C ASP A 65 4.74 6.78 1.01
N GLU A 66 5.01 7.60 2.02
CA GLU A 66 4.00 8.44 2.67
C GLU A 66 4.32 9.90 2.39
N GLY A 67 3.38 10.63 1.80
CA GLY A 67 3.65 11.97 1.34
C GLY A 67 2.42 12.82 1.10
N ILE A 68 2.69 13.97 0.49
CA ILE A 68 1.72 14.95 0.01
C ILE A 68 1.24 14.45 -1.35
N ILE A 69 -0.08 14.22 -1.50
CA ILE A 69 -0.70 13.84 -2.79
C ILE A 69 -1.51 15.01 -3.31
#